data_AF-A0A7V8V7I8-F1
#
_entry.id   AF-A0A7V8V7I8-F1
#
_cell.length_a   1.000
_cell.length_b   1.000
_cell.length_c   1.000
_cell.angle_alpha   90.00
_cell.angle_beta   90.00
_cell.angle_gamma   90.00
#
_symmetry.space_group_name_H-M   'P 1'
#
loop_
_entity.id
_entity.type
_entity.pdbx_description
1 polymer ?
#
loop_
_entity_poly.entity_id
_entity_poly.type
_entity_poly.pdbx_seq_one_letter_code
_entity_poly.pdbx_strand_id
1 'polypeptide(L)' 'MNTFCDGDDFIAMFFEVPQNFTKYTEGTYVRIAAEDVLDWMVNNEGKLYGGFSLRYQRKRKPESERASFDEYIGVTEYA' A
#
# COMPACT_ATOMS: atom_id res chain seq x y z
N MET A 1 13.31 -7.48 -3.52
CA MET A 1 12.02 -7.12 -4.14
C MET A 1 10.95 -7.63 -3.20
N ASN A 2 10.09 -6.75 -2.68
CA ASN A 2 9.21 -7.10 -1.55
C ASN A 2 7.87 -7.69 -2.02
N THR A 3 7.65 -7.76 -3.34
CA THR A 3 6.44 -8.33 -3.95
C THR A 3 6.78 -8.84 -5.35
N PHE A 4 6.22 -9.98 -5.79
CA PHE A 4 6.33 -10.49 -7.15
C PHE A 4 5.09 -11.35 -7.52
N CYS A 5 4.83 -11.53 -8.82
CA CYS A 5 3.75 -12.39 -9.29
C CYS A 5 4.22 -13.86 -9.37
N ASP A 6 3.35 -14.79 -9.01
CA ASP A 6 3.53 -16.23 -9.19
C ASP A 6 2.27 -16.84 -9.83
N GLY A 7 2.31 -16.96 -11.16
CA GLY A 7 1.10 -17.21 -11.94
C GLY A 7 0.14 -16.01 -11.83
N ASP A 8 -1.11 -16.30 -11.47
CA ASP A 8 -2.13 -15.27 -11.21
C ASP A 8 -2.06 -14.72 -9.78
N ASP A 9 -1.30 -15.36 -8.88
CA ASP A 9 -1.22 -14.95 -7.47
C ASP A 9 -0.08 -13.95 -7.24
N PHE A 10 -0.12 -13.35 -6.05
CA PHE A 10 0.91 -12.45 -5.57
C PHE A 10 1.66 -13.06 -4.39
N ILE A 11 2.98 -12.92 -4.40
CA ILE A 11 3.84 -13.19 -3.25
C ILE A 11 4.31 -11.85 -2.71
N ALA A 12 3.98 -11.55 -1.46
CA ALA A 12 4.30 -10.27 -0.82
C ALA A 12 4.96 -10.47 0.55
N MET A 13 5.88 -9.59 0.90
CA MET A 13 6.59 -9.58 2.19
C MET A 13 6.03 -8.48 3.09
N PHE A 14 5.77 -8.80 4.36
CA PHE A 14 5.48 -7.78 5.36
C PHE A 14 6.72 -6.91 5.60
N PHE A 15 6.64 -5.62 5.25
CA PHE A 15 7.71 -4.65 5.50
C PHE A 15 7.63 -4.04 6.91
N GLU A 16 6.42 -3.71 7.35
CA GLU A 16 6.13 -3.19 8.68
C GLU A 16 4.86 -3.88 9.20
N VAL A 17 4.90 -4.33 10.46
CA VAL A 17 3.75 -4.98 11.10
C VAL A 17 3.39 -4.17 12.35
N PRO A 18 2.12 -3.71 12.50
CA PRO A 18 1.71 -2.99 13.69
C PRO A 18 1.99 -3.81 14.96
N GLN A 19 2.45 -3.16 16.03
CA GLN A 19 2.91 -3.83 17.26
C GLN A 19 1.90 -4.81 17.88
N ASN A 20 0.60 -4.59 17.64
CA ASN A 20 -0.47 -5.43 18.17
C ASN A 20 -0.83 -6.64 17.28
N PHE A 21 -0.18 -6.81 16.12
CA PHE A 21 -0.38 -7.95 15.24
C PHE A 21 0.64 -9.05 15.57
N THR A 22 0.16 -10.15 16.15
CA THR A 22 1.02 -11.27 16.57
C THR A 22 1.08 -12.41 15.55
N LYS A 23 0.18 -12.40 14.56
CA LYS A 23 0.05 -13.48 13.57
C LYS A 23 1.14 -13.46 12.49
N TYR A 24 1.71 -12.29 12.22
CA TYR A 24 2.69 -12.08 11.17
C TYR A 24 3.92 -11.37 11.73
N THR A 25 5.07 -11.60 11.12
CA THR A 25 6.32 -10.94 11.47
C THR A 25 6.88 -10.26 10.23
N GLU A 26 7.54 -9.13 10.40
CA GLU A 26 8.30 -8.47 9.34
C GLU A 26 9.25 -9.48 8.65
N GLY A 27 9.37 -9.37 7.33
CA GLY A 27 10.15 -10.32 6.52
C GLY A 27 9.39 -11.60 6.15
N THR A 28 8.21 -11.87 6.72
CA THR A 28 7.39 -13.03 6.34
C THR A 28 6.80 -12.80 4.95
N TYR A 29 6.96 -13.79 4.07
CA TYR A 29 6.28 -13.83 2.78
C TYR A 29 4.95 -14.55 2.89
N VAL A 30 3.93 -14.02 2.23
CA VAL A 30 2.61 -14.64 2.09
C VAL A 30 2.23 -14.74 0.61
N ARG A 31 1.47 -15.78 0.30
CA ARG A 31 0.78 -15.93 -0.98
C ARG A 31 -0.63 -15.37 -0.85
N ILE A 32 -1.02 -14.53 -1.81
CA ILE A 32 -2.30 -13.85 -1.85
C ILE A 32 -2.93 -14.18 -3.19
N ALA A 33 -4.12 -14.78 -3.18
CA ALA A 33 -4.86 -15.04 -4.40
C ALA A 33 -5.29 -13.71 -5.03
N ALA A 34 -5.30 -13.61 -6.37
CA ALA A 34 -5.71 -12.37 -7.03
C ALA A 34 -7.12 -11.92 -6.65
N GLU A 35 -8.04 -12.86 -6.43
CA GLU A 35 -9.41 -12.58 -6.02
C GLU A 35 -9.53 -12.00 -4.60
N ASP A 36 -8.52 -12.19 -3.75
CA ASP A 36 -8.47 -11.65 -2.39
C ASP A 36 -7.91 -10.21 -2.35
N VAL A 37 -7.35 -9.70 -3.46
CA VAL A 37 -6.79 -8.35 -3.54
C VAL A 37 -7.89 -7.32 -3.76
N LEU A 38 -8.25 -6.60 -2.70
CA LEU A 38 -9.29 -5.55 -2.75
C LEU A 38 -8.75 -4.20 -3.26
N ASP A 39 -7.50 -3.88 -2.93
CA ASP A 39 -6.79 -2.67 -3.38
C ASP A 39 -5.28 -2.95 -3.37
N TRP A 40 -4.55 -2.27 -4.25
CA TRP A 40 -3.09 -2.40 -4.37
C TRP A 40 -2.48 -1.03 -4.58
N MET A 41 -1.22 -0.86 -4.19
CA MET A 41 -0.49 0.36 -4.50
C MET A 41 0.99 0.09 -4.74
N VAL A 42 1.56 0.90 -5.62
CA VAL A 42 3.02 1.01 -5.78
C VAL A 42 3.37 2.48 -5.69
N ASN A 43 4.20 2.82 -4.70
CA ASN A 43 4.83 4.14 -4.62
C ASN A 43 6.22 4.03 -5.24
N ASN A 44 6.40 4.64 -6.40
CA ASN A 44 7.67 4.69 -7.11
C ASN A 44 8.23 6.12 -7.02
N GLU A 45 9.14 6.34 -6.07
CA GLU A 45 9.81 7.64 -5.86
C GLU A 45 8.82 8.82 -5.72
N GLY A 46 7.72 8.60 -5.00
CA GLY A 46 6.68 9.61 -4.77
C GLY A 46 5.53 9.54 -5.77
N LYS A 47 5.65 8.79 -6.87
CA LYS A 47 4.55 8.56 -7.81
C LYS A 47 3.72 7.35 -7.40
N LEU A 48 2.47 7.59 -7.00
CA LEU A 48 1.53 6.56 -6.55
C LEU A 48 0.73 5.97 -7.72
N TYR A 49 0.93 4.68 -7.99
CA TYR A 49 0.05 3.85 -8.83
C TYR A 49 -0.93 3.08 -7.94
N GLY A 50 -2.17 2.92 -8.41
CA GLY A 50 -3.24 2.32 -7.60
C GLY A 50 -3.58 3.17 -6.37
N GLY A 51 -3.79 2.52 -5.23
CA GLY A 51 -4.05 3.12 -3.93
C GLY A 51 -5.44 3.77 -3.88
N PHE A 52 -6.46 3.11 -4.40
CA PHE A 52 -7.81 3.69 -4.49
C PHE A 52 -8.36 4.06 -3.11
N SER A 53 -8.05 3.27 -2.08
CA SER A 53 -8.41 3.55 -0.70
C SER A 53 -7.72 4.80 -0.18
N LEU A 54 -6.43 5.00 -0.47
CA LEU A 54 -5.69 6.22 -0.09
C LEU A 54 -6.23 7.45 -0.83
N ARG A 55 -6.51 7.32 -2.13
CA ARG A 55 -7.12 8.40 -2.93
C ARG A 55 -8.50 8.78 -2.39
N TYR A 56 -9.31 7.80 -1.99
CA TYR A 56 -10.61 8.03 -1.36
C TYR A 56 -10.47 8.74 0.00
N GLN A 57 -9.54 8.29 0.85
CA GLN A 57 -9.25 8.94 2.12
C GLN A 57 -8.79 10.40 1.92
N ARG A 58 -7.85 10.65 1.00
CA ARG A 58 -7.41 12.00 0.63
C ARG A 58 -8.55 12.89 0.18
N LYS A 59 -9.45 12.38 -0.68
CA LYS A 59 -10.60 13.14 -1.18
C LYS A 59 -11.51 13.63 -0.05
N ARG A 60 -11.66 12.82 1.01
CA ARG A 60 -12.48 13.15 2.19
C ARG A 60 -11.82 14.11 3.17
N LYS A 61 -10.52 14.36 3.02
CA LYS A 61 -9.81 15.35 3.84
C LYS A 61 -10.11 16.77 3.36
N PRO A 62 -10.17 17.75 4.29
CA PRO A 62 -10.13 19.18 3.94
C PRO A 62 -8.94 19.49 3.04
N GLU A 63 -9.10 20.44 2.13
CA GLU A 63 -8.04 20.79 1.18
C GLU A 63 -6.73 21.19 1.88
N SER A 64 -6.85 21.89 3.02
CA SER A 64 -5.72 22.28 3.87
C SER A 64 -4.94 21.11 4.48
N GLU A 65 -5.52 19.91 4.57
CA GLU A 65 -4.90 18.72 5.15
C GLU A 65 -4.36 17.74 4.09
N ARG A 66 -4.63 17.97 2.81
CA ARG A 66 -4.23 17.02 1.76
C ARG A 66 -2.73 16.97 1.58
N ALA A 67 -2.05 18.11 1.65
CA ALA A 67 -0.60 18.18 1.49
C ALA A 67 0.16 17.43 2.60
N SER A 68 -0.24 17.60 3.87
CA SER A 68 0.37 16.86 4.99
C SER A 68 0.05 15.37 4.95
N PHE A 69 -1.13 14.99 4.45
CA PHE A 69 -1.45 13.59 4.20
C PHE A 69 -0.57 13.00 3.09
N ASP A 70 -0.43 13.72 1.96
CA ASP A 70 0.42 13.32 0.84
C ASP A 70 1.88 13.11 1.29
N GLU A 71 2.42 14.03 2.10
CA GLU A 71 3.75 13.91 2.72
C GLU A 71 3.86 12.68 3.62
N TYR A 72 2.89 12.45 4.49
CA TYR A 72 2.87 11.31 5.41
C TYR A 72 2.90 9.95 4.69
N ILE A 73 2.18 9.82 3.58
CA ILE A 73 2.17 8.59 2.76
C ILE A 73 3.30 8.57 1.71
N GLY A 74 4.17 9.58 1.71
CA GLY A 74 5.31 9.70 0.81
C GLY A 74 4.94 9.91 -0.66
N VAL A 75 3.83 10.57 -0.96
CA VAL A 75 3.31 10.79 -2.33
C VAL A 75 3.49 12.23 -2.77
N THR A 76 4.08 12.42 -3.94
CA THR A 76 4.26 13.73 -4.60
C THR A 76 3.42 13.84 -5.88
N GLU A 77 3.13 12.70 -6.52
CA GLU A 77 2.34 12.62 -7.74
C GLU A 77 1.40 11.42 -7.68
N TYR A 78 0.17 11.59 -8.14
CA TYR A 78 -0.77 10.49 -8.34
C TYR A 78 -0.81 10.15 -9.83
N ALA A 79 -0.45 8.91 -10.18
CA ALA A 79 -0.54 8.41 -11.56
C ALA A 79 -1.98 8.31 -12.07
#